data_AF-A9KLJ7-F1
#
_entry.id   AF-A9KLJ7-F1
#
_cell.length_a   1.000
_cell.length_b   1.000
_cell.length_c   1.000
_cell.angle_alpha   90.00
_cell.angle_beta   90.00
_cell.angle_gamma   90.00
#
_symmetry.space_group_name_H-M   'P 1'
#
loop_
_entity.id
_entity.type
_entity.pdbx_description
1 polymer ?
#
loop_
_entity_poly.entity_id
_entity_poly.type
_entity_poly.pdbx_seq_one_letter_code
_entity_poly.pdbx_strand_id
1 'polypeptide(L)'
;MRKIAICMAPIFADEYQSRTDYLLLSTRYGKNKEIIAKLFTGTTLSFGITTITLSIAVIGLFSIFGSMGWNMAIQSMNVSSTYPVTLLGAMMISIGVVLVMSIFFAMLTLLLSSLFKSSFPVIILSFVVLIAPYIINVSPVYRALYQILQIFPTKACAAVAIFSPYLFKFGGIVLTPAITYVGFAIAGSLIILPFAYRGFKNHQVG
;
A
#
# COMPACT_ATOMS: atom_id res chain seq x y z
N MET A 1 -0.99 1.94 7.01
CA MET A 1 -1.20 2.85 5.86
C MET A 1 -1.41 4.31 6.25
N ARG A 2 -2.39 4.67 7.11
CA ARG A 2 -2.59 6.08 7.52
C ARG A 2 -1.33 6.73 8.14
N LYS A 3 -0.66 6.02 9.05
CA LYS A 3 0.62 6.46 9.65
C LYS A 3 1.72 6.68 8.59
N ILE A 4 1.75 5.83 7.57
CA ILE A 4 2.70 5.94 6.45
C ILE A 4 2.45 7.22 5.66
N ALA A 5 1.20 7.54 5.33
CA ALA A 5 0.87 8.79 4.63
C ALA A 5 1.33 10.03 5.39
N ILE A 6 1.18 10.05 6.73
CA ILE A 6 1.60 11.18 7.57
C ILE A 6 3.13 11.30 7.60
N CYS A 7 3.85 10.19 7.76
CA CYS A 7 5.31 10.20 7.81
C CYS A 7 5.95 10.47 6.44
N MET A 8 5.30 10.07 5.34
CA MET A 8 5.86 10.18 4.00
C MET A 8 5.53 11.47 3.27
N ALA A 9 4.38 12.08 3.56
CA ALA A 9 3.99 13.31 2.90
C ALA A 9 5.01 14.46 3.00
N PRO A 10 5.68 14.71 4.15
CA PRO A 10 6.66 15.79 4.24
C PRO A 10 8.03 15.47 3.62
N ILE A 11 8.34 14.21 3.27
CA ILE A 11 9.70 13.79 2.86
C ILE A 11 10.24 14.60 1.67
N PHE A 12 9.38 15.04 0.76
CA PHE A 12 9.78 15.93 -0.34
C PHE A 12 9.09 17.29 -0.26
N ALA A 13 7.87 17.33 0.25
CA ALA A 13 7.12 18.56 0.27
C ALA A 13 7.57 19.58 1.33
N ASP A 14 8.32 19.15 2.35
CA ASP A 14 8.95 20.05 3.33
C ASP A 14 10.23 20.71 2.78
N GLU A 15 10.92 20.04 1.84
CA GLU A 15 12.08 20.60 1.13
C GLU A 15 11.64 21.68 0.12
N TYR A 16 10.56 21.40 -0.62
CA TYR A 16 9.92 22.38 -1.50
C TYR A 16 9.48 23.64 -0.74
N GLN A 17 8.99 23.48 0.49
CA GLN A 17 8.58 24.60 1.34
C GLN A 17 9.77 25.36 1.93
N SER A 18 10.87 24.68 2.22
CA SER A 18 12.08 25.25 2.83
C SER A 18 13.07 25.84 1.82
N ARG A 19 12.78 25.76 0.51
CA ARG A 19 13.65 26.21 -0.62
C ARG A 19 15.06 25.62 -0.58
N THR A 20 15.26 24.53 0.17
CA THR A 20 16.58 23.88 0.32
C THR A 20 16.99 23.13 -0.96
N ASP A 21 16.02 22.91 -1.85
CA ASP A 21 16.17 22.33 -3.19
C ASP A 21 17.28 23.02 -4.00
N TYR A 22 17.44 24.34 -3.87
CA TYR A 22 18.48 25.11 -4.58
C TYR A 22 19.89 24.68 -4.19
N LEU A 23 20.12 24.46 -2.89
CA LEU A 23 21.43 24.01 -2.39
C LEU A 23 21.69 22.58 -2.82
N LEU A 24 20.69 21.70 -2.75
CA LEU A 24 20.82 20.29 -3.12
C LEU A 24 21.01 20.07 -4.62
N LEU A 25 20.28 20.79 -5.49
CA LEU A 25 20.45 20.72 -6.95
C LEU A 25 21.81 21.25 -7.45
N SER A 26 22.44 22.15 -6.68
CA SER A 26 23.76 22.72 -7.03
C SER A 26 24.93 21.75 -6.79
N THR A 27 24.70 20.67 -6.04
CA THR A 27 25.75 19.70 -5.73
C THR A 27 25.89 18.62 -6.81
N ARG A 28 27.14 18.18 -7.06
CA ARG A 28 27.52 17.21 -8.10
C ARG A 28 26.78 15.85 -8.01
N TYR A 29 26.21 15.51 -6.85
CA TYR A 29 25.52 14.23 -6.60
C TYR A 29 24.04 14.36 -6.20
N GLY A 30 23.52 15.58 -5.93
CA GLY A 30 22.17 15.79 -5.40
C GLY A 30 21.08 15.24 -6.30
N LYS A 31 21.06 15.62 -7.58
CA LYS A 31 19.94 15.27 -8.51
C LYS A 31 19.62 13.78 -8.63
N ASN A 32 20.58 12.87 -8.49
CA ASN A 32 20.34 11.43 -8.74
C ASN A 32 20.47 10.56 -7.49
N LYS A 33 21.51 10.77 -6.68
CA LYS A 33 21.76 9.92 -5.50
C LYS A 33 20.77 10.19 -4.38
N GLU A 34 20.32 11.43 -4.25
CA GLU A 34 19.38 11.83 -3.22
C GLU A 34 17.98 11.23 -3.45
N ILE A 35 17.47 11.27 -4.68
CA ILE A 35 16.16 10.69 -5.03
C ILE A 35 16.15 9.18 -4.73
N ILE A 36 17.23 8.48 -5.10
CA ILE A 36 17.37 7.04 -4.84
C ILE A 36 17.45 6.78 -3.33
N ALA A 37 18.22 7.58 -2.59
CA ALA A 37 18.32 7.47 -1.14
C ALA A 37 16.93 7.66 -0.49
N LYS A 38 16.13 8.61 -0.96
CA LYS A 38 14.78 8.87 -0.42
C LYS A 38 13.76 7.81 -0.74
N LEU A 39 13.80 7.25 -1.94
CA LEU A 39 12.98 6.08 -2.29
C LEU A 39 13.36 4.88 -1.40
N PHE A 40 14.66 4.70 -1.12
CA PHE A 40 15.14 3.64 -0.25
C PHE A 40 14.76 3.86 1.22
N THR A 41 14.95 5.07 1.77
CA THR A 41 14.55 5.39 3.15
C THR A 41 13.04 5.33 3.32
N GLY A 42 12.26 5.80 2.33
CA GLY A 42 10.81 5.71 2.35
C GLY A 42 10.30 4.26 2.36
N THR A 43 10.82 3.41 1.47
CA THR A 43 10.43 2.00 1.43
C THR A 43 10.80 1.25 2.72
N THR A 44 12.02 1.43 3.22
CA THR A 44 12.48 0.79 4.47
C THR A 44 11.68 1.27 5.68
N LEU A 45 11.38 2.56 5.79
CA LEU A 45 10.57 3.13 6.86
C LEU A 45 9.12 2.62 6.80
N SER A 46 8.54 2.51 5.60
CA SER A 46 7.19 1.95 5.42
C SER A 46 7.13 0.48 5.82
N PHE A 47 8.15 -0.29 5.44
CA PHE A 47 8.29 -1.69 5.85
C PHE A 47 8.45 -1.82 7.38
N GLY A 48 9.26 -0.97 8.00
CA GLY A 48 9.44 -0.95 9.46
C GLY A 48 8.15 -0.61 10.21
N ILE A 49 7.45 0.46 9.83
CA ILE A 49 6.19 0.85 10.49
C ILE A 49 5.15 -0.25 10.34
N THR A 50 5.04 -0.86 9.15
CA THR A 50 4.02 -1.88 8.90
C THR A 50 4.30 -3.15 9.67
N THR A 51 5.55 -3.64 9.67
CA THR A 51 5.95 -4.81 10.45
C THR A 51 5.74 -4.60 11.95
N ILE A 52 6.09 -3.43 12.51
CA ILE A 52 5.85 -3.11 13.93
C ILE A 52 4.35 -3.07 14.24
N THR A 53 3.55 -2.43 13.39
CA THR A 53 2.09 -2.38 13.65
C THR A 53 1.44 -3.76 13.58
N LEU A 54 1.90 -4.61 12.66
CA LEU A 54 1.41 -5.97 12.54
C LEU A 54 1.86 -6.81 13.73
N SER A 55 3.12 -6.74 14.15
CA SER A 55 3.62 -7.52 15.28
C SER A 55 2.87 -7.18 16.57
N ILE A 56 2.63 -5.89 16.85
CA ILE A 56 1.83 -5.46 18.02
C ILE A 56 0.41 -6.03 17.94
N ALA A 57 -0.24 -5.97 16.77
CA ALA A 57 -1.59 -6.51 16.59
C ALA A 57 -1.62 -8.04 16.79
N VAL A 58 -0.65 -8.75 16.23
CA VAL A 58 -0.52 -10.22 16.34
C VAL A 58 -0.30 -10.64 17.79
N ILE A 59 0.65 -10.00 18.49
CA ILE A 59 0.95 -10.28 19.90
C ILE A 59 -0.26 -9.97 20.77
N GLY A 60 -0.95 -8.84 20.53
CA GLY A 60 -2.18 -8.48 21.23
C GLY A 60 -3.28 -9.51 21.05
N LEU A 61 -3.51 -9.98 19.82
CA LEU A 61 -4.49 -11.02 19.52
C LEU A 61 -4.15 -12.34 20.22
N PHE A 62 -2.89 -12.78 20.20
CA PHE A 62 -2.50 -14.01 20.89
C PHE A 62 -2.54 -13.90 22.42
N SER A 63 -2.27 -12.72 22.97
CA SER A 63 -2.37 -12.48 24.40
C SER A 63 -3.82 -12.59 24.90
N ILE A 64 -4.78 -12.10 24.11
CA ILE A 64 -6.20 -12.08 24.50
C ILE A 64 -6.91 -13.39 24.18
N PHE A 65 -6.71 -13.93 22.97
CA PHE A 65 -7.49 -15.07 22.47
C PHE A 65 -6.74 -16.41 22.54
N GLY A 66 -5.45 -16.40 22.89
CA GLY A 66 -4.62 -17.60 22.95
C GLY A 66 -4.36 -18.24 21.57
N SER A 67 -3.74 -19.42 21.58
CA SER A 67 -3.27 -20.11 20.36
C SER A 67 -4.12 -21.32 19.93
N MET A 68 -5.19 -21.63 20.66
CA MET A 68 -5.97 -22.87 20.46
C MET A 68 -6.66 -22.95 19.08
N GLY A 69 -6.92 -21.81 18.42
CA GLY A 69 -7.63 -21.75 17.13
C GLY A 69 -6.76 -21.85 15.87
N TRP A 70 -5.43 -22.02 15.97
CA TRP A 70 -4.53 -21.84 14.81
C TRP A 70 -4.73 -22.85 13.69
N ASN A 71 -5.08 -24.08 14.04
CA ASN A 71 -5.25 -25.17 13.09
C ASN A 71 -6.70 -25.30 12.58
N MET A 72 -7.60 -24.41 13.00
CA MET A 72 -8.98 -24.39 12.51
C MET A 72 -9.00 -23.96 11.04
N ALA A 73 -9.93 -24.53 10.27
CA ALA A 73 -10.16 -24.09 8.90
C ALA A 73 -10.72 -22.66 8.88
N ILE A 74 -10.32 -21.85 7.89
CA ILE A 74 -10.83 -20.49 7.71
C ILE A 74 -12.36 -20.43 7.57
N GLN A 75 -12.97 -21.53 7.12
CA GLN A 75 -14.41 -21.71 7.00
C GLN A 75 -15.16 -21.53 8.32
N SER A 76 -14.49 -21.76 9.46
CA SER A 76 -15.06 -21.50 10.78
C SER A 76 -15.36 -20.00 11.00
N MET A 77 -14.64 -19.09 10.34
CA MET A 77 -14.89 -17.65 10.41
C MET A 77 -15.73 -17.15 9.23
N ASN A 78 -15.63 -17.80 8.07
CA ASN A 78 -16.39 -17.43 6.90
C ASN A 78 -16.80 -18.67 6.10
N VAL A 79 -18.04 -19.11 6.32
CA VAL A 79 -18.62 -20.33 5.73
C VAL A 79 -18.62 -20.29 4.20
N SER A 80 -18.65 -19.09 3.60
CA SER A 80 -18.61 -18.91 2.15
C SER A 80 -17.20 -19.05 1.54
N SER A 81 -16.16 -19.22 2.37
CA SER A 81 -14.78 -19.36 1.91
C SER A 81 -14.52 -20.76 1.37
N THR A 82 -14.19 -20.87 0.08
CA THR A 82 -13.83 -22.15 -0.56
C THR A 82 -12.36 -22.53 -0.35
N TYR A 83 -11.56 -21.70 0.34
CA TYR A 83 -10.12 -21.91 0.47
C TYR A 83 -9.78 -22.96 1.55
N PRO A 84 -9.05 -24.05 1.22
CA PRO A 84 -8.63 -25.07 2.17
C PRO A 84 -7.39 -24.62 2.95
N VAL A 85 -7.49 -23.49 3.66
CA VAL A 85 -6.40 -22.92 4.46
C VAL A 85 -6.76 -22.91 5.94
N THR A 86 -5.76 -23.17 6.78
CA THR A 86 -5.86 -23.00 8.23
C THR A 86 -5.90 -21.52 8.57
N LEU A 87 -6.41 -21.19 9.76
CA LEU A 87 -6.47 -19.82 10.27
C LEU A 87 -5.08 -19.17 10.31
N LEU A 88 -4.06 -19.92 10.76
CA LEU A 88 -2.68 -19.46 10.79
C LEU A 88 -2.14 -19.20 9.37
N GLY A 89 -2.43 -20.08 8.42
CA GLY A 89 -2.05 -19.90 7.01
C GLY A 89 -2.72 -18.66 6.41
N ALA A 90 -4.00 -18.45 6.69
CA ALA A 90 -4.75 -17.29 6.24
C ALA A 90 -4.19 -15.98 6.81
N MET A 91 -3.80 -16.01 8.08
CA MET A 91 -3.15 -14.89 8.76
C MET A 91 -1.81 -14.54 8.11
N MET A 92 -0.95 -15.53 7.84
CA MET A 92 0.34 -15.33 7.16
C MET A 92 0.16 -14.74 5.75
N ILE A 93 -0.80 -15.25 4.98
CA ILE A 93 -1.14 -14.70 3.66
C ILE A 93 -1.58 -13.24 3.79
N SER A 94 -2.46 -12.93 4.76
CA SER A 94 -2.93 -11.57 4.96
C SER A 94 -1.81 -10.60 5.35
N ILE A 95 -0.86 -11.04 6.19
CA ILE A 95 0.34 -10.27 6.57
C ILE A 95 1.16 -9.96 5.32
N GLY A 96 1.41 -10.97 4.47
CA GLY A 96 2.14 -10.80 3.21
C GLY A 96 1.48 -9.78 2.28
N VAL A 97 0.17 -9.90 2.06
CA VAL A 97 -0.59 -8.96 1.22
C VAL A 97 -0.52 -7.53 1.80
N VAL A 98 -0.72 -7.37 3.11
CA VAL A 98 -0.66 -6.06 3.77
C VAL A 98 0.71 -5.41 3.62
N LEU A 99 1.80 -6.18 3.78
CA LEU A 99 3.16 -5.68 3.60
C LEU A 99 3.37 -5.16 2.16
N VAL A 100 3.06 -5.96 1.15
CA VAL A 100 3.26 -5.57 -0.26
C VAL A 100 2.38 -4.37 -0.64
N MET A 101 1.10 -4.38 -0.26
CA MET A 101 0.18 -3.25 -0.52
C MET A 101 0.63 -1.97 0.20
N SER A 102 1.23 -2.08 1.38
CA SER A 102 1.73 -0.92 2.12
C SER A 102 2.94 -0.26 1.44
N ILE A 103 3.83 -1.06 0.85
CA ILE A 103 4.97 -0.56 0.06
C ILE A 103 4.46 0.12 -1.21
N PHE A 104 3.47 -0.46 -1.88
CA PHE A 104 2.84 0.17 -3.04
C PHE A 104 2.20 1.52 -2.67
N PHE A 105 1.45 1.58 -1.57
CA PHE A 105 0.87 2.83 -1.08
C PHE A 105 1.95 3.86 -0.72
N ALA A 106 3.04 3.44 -0.08
CA ALA A 106 4.19 4.29 0.19
C ALA A 106 4.77 4.92 -1.09
N MET A 107 4.99 4.12 -2.14
CA MET A 107 5.46 4.61 -3.43
C MET A 107 4.49 5.60 -4.08
N LEU A 108 3.17 5.33 -4.00
CA LEU A 108 2.15 6.27 -4.46
C LEU A 108 2.24 7.61 -3.72
N THR A 109 2.39 7.58 -2.39
CA THR A 109 2.51 8.82 -1.59
C THR A 109 3.78 9.60 -1.90
N LEU A 110 4.91 8.91 -2.16
CA LEU A 110 6.15 9.57 -2.57
C LEU A 110 6.04 10.18 -3.97
N LEU A 111 5.37 9.50 -4.92
CA LEU A 111 5.08 10.06 -6.24
C LEU A 111 4.21 11.31 -6.09
N LEU A 112 3.15 11.27 -5.30
CA LEU A 112 2.31 12.45 -5.02
C LEU A 112 3.13 13.58 -4.40
N SER A 113 4.00 13.27 -3.43
CA SER A 113 4.91 14.24 -2.82
C SER A 113 5.87 14.88 -3.84
N SER A 114 6.23 14.16 -4.91
CA SER A 114 7.05 14.70 -6.03
C SER A 114 6.30 15.65 -6.96
N LEU A 115 4.99 15.51 -7.09
CA LEU A 115 4.17 16.33 -7.98
C LEU A 115 3.72 17.64 -7.31
N PHE A 116 3.54 17.65 -5.99
CA PHE A 116 2.99 18.79 -5.25
C PHE A 116 4.06 19.57 -4.49
N LYS A 117 3.96 20.90 -4.50
CA LYS A 117 4.89 21.82 -3.82
C LYS A 117 4.66 21.94 -2.30
N SER A 118 3.66 21.26 -1.75
CA SER A 118 3.24 21.39 -0.34
C SER A 118 2.80 20.04 0.23
N SER A 119 3.11 19.79 1.50
CA SER A 119 2.80 18.52 2.20
C SER A 119 1.30 18.34 2.42
N PHE A 120 0.57 19.44 2.54
CA PHE A 120 -0.86 19.45 2.84
C PHE A 120 -1.73 18.74 1.78
N PRO A 121 -1.65 19.09 0.48
CA PRO A 121 -2.42 18.38 -0.56
C PRO A 121 -2.03 16.91 -0.68
N VAL A 122 -0.76 16.56 -0.43
CA VAL A 122 -0.27 15.17 -0.47
C VAL A 122 -0.95 14.34 0.62
N ILE A 123 -1.03 14.88 1.84
CA ILE A 123 -1.73 14.23 2.96
C ILE A 123 -3.21 14.06 2.60
N ILE A 124 -3.89 15.14 2.18
CA ILE A 124 -5.32 15.09 1.86
C ILE A 124 -5.60 14.04 0.78
N LEU A 125 -4.85 14.05 -0.32
CA LEU A 125 -5.06 13.11 -1.42
C LEU A 125 -4.80 11.67 -0.97
N SER A 126 -3.75 11.44 -0.18
CA SER A 126 -3.45 10.12 0.39
C SER A 126 -4.58 9.63 1.29
N PHE A 127 -5.17 10.52 2.09
CA PHE A 127 -6.33 10.20 2.93
C PHE A 127 -7.57 9.89 2.09
N VAL A 128 -7.84 10.67 1.04
CA VAL A 128 -8.94 10.40 0.10
C VAL A 128 -8.78 9.03 -0.55
N VAL A 129 -7.58 8.68 -1.03
CA VAL A 129 -7.29 7.36 -1.63
C VAL A 129 -7.52 6.22 -0.63
N LEU A 130 -7.27 6.44 0.66
CA LEU A 130 -7.53 5.43 1.70
C LEU A 130 -9.02 5.35 2.07
N ILE A 131 -9.70 6.49 2.23
CA ILE A 131 -11.06 6.56 2.80
C ILE A 131 -12.14 6.42 1.75
N ALA A 132 -12.00 7.06 0.58
CA ALA A 132 -12.99 7.02 -0.50
C ALA A 132 -13.44 5.60 -0.87
N PRO A 133 -12.54 4.63 -1.12
CA PRO A 133 -12.97 3.27 -1.43
C PRO A 133 -13.68 2.57 -0.27
N TYR A 134 -13.44 2.99 0.99
CA TYR A 134 -14.13 2.42 2.14
C TYR A 134 -15.61 2.83 2.19
N ILE A 135 -15.91 4.10 1.88
CA ILE A 135 -17.25 4.68 1.91
C ILE A 135 -18.09 4.16 0.74
N ILE A 136 -17.48 4.02 -0.43
CA ILE A 136 -18.15 3.56 -1.64
C ILE A 136 -18.38 2.03 -1.51
N ASN A 137 -19.63 1.61 -1.54
CA ASN A 137 -20.00 0.19 -1.65
C ASN A 137 -20.68 -0.04 -2.98
N VAL A 138 -19.95 -0.66 -3.92
CA VAL A 138 -20.47 -1.04 -5.22
C VAL A 138 -21.09 -2.43 -5.12
N SER A 139 -22.31 -2.57 -5.65
CA SER A 139 -22.96 -3.87 -5.76
C SER A 139 -22.17 -4.81 -6.69
N PRO A 140 -22.04 -6.11 -6.37
CA PRO A 140 -21.31 -7.09 -7.20
C PRO A 140 -21.92 -7.29 -8.59
N VAL A 141 -23.13 -6.75 -8.85
CA VAL A 141 -23.77 -6.68 -10.18
C VAL A 141 -22.84 -6.00 -11.20
N TYR A 142 -22.15 -4.92 -10.81
CA TYR A 142 -21.19 -4.22 -11.67
C TYR A 142 -19.78 -4.78 -11.46
N ARG A 143 -19.52 -5.99 -11.99
CA ARG A 143 -18.31 -6.77 -11.72
C ARG A 143 -17.00 -5.99 -11.96
N ALA A 144 -16.90 -5.21 -13.05
CA ALA A 144 -15.69 -4.46 -13.38
C ALA A 144 -15.43 -3.32 -12.37
N LEU A 145 -16.44 -2.51 -12.05
CA LEU A 145 -16.33 -1.43 -11.06
C LEU A 145 -16.02 -1.98 -9.67
N TYR A 146 -16.65 -3.09 -9.30
CA TYR A 146 -16.39 -3.79 -8.05
C TYR A 146 -14.94 -4.27 -7.95
N GLN A 147 -14.41 -4.87 -9.03
CA GLN A 147 -13.02 -5.32 -9.11
C GLN A 147 -12.02 -4.17 -9.01
N ILE A 148 -12.26 -3.05 -9.70
CA ILE A 148 -11.40 -1.85 -9.62
C ILE A 148 -11.39 -1.31 -8.18
N LEU A 149 -12.55 -1.23 -7.54
CA LEU A 149 -12.66 -0.74 -6.17
C LEU A 149 -11.94 -1.65 -5.17
N GLN A 150 -11.98 -2.96 -5.38
CA GLN A 150 -11.29 -3.93 -4.52
C GLN A 150 -9.77 -3.84 -4.57
N ILE A 151 -9.19 -3.35 -5.67
CA ILE A 151 -7.74 -3.18 -5.83
C ILE A 151 -7.20 -2.05 -4.95
N PHE A 152 -8.06 -1.11 -4.50
CA PHE A 152 -7.62 -0.03 -3.64
C PHE A 152 -6.99 -0.55 -2.35
N PRO A 153 -5.87 0.05 -1.88
CA PRO A 153 -5.06 -0.47 -0.76
C PRO A 153 -5.86 -0.79 0.50
N THR A 154 -6.88 0.00 0.82
CA THR A 154 -7.70 -0.21 2.02
C THR A 154 -8.69 -1.35 1.90
N LYS A 155 -9.24 -1.63 0.71
CA LYS A 155 -10.10 -2.79 0.48
C LYS A 155 -9.28 -4.06 0.28
N ALA A 156 -8.18 -3.99 -0.47
CA ALA A 156 -7.29 -5.12 -0.74
C ALA A 156 -6.67 -5.74 0.53
N CYS A 157 -6.45 -4.94 1.59
CA CYS A 157 -5.93 -5.42 2.87
C CYS A 157 -6.99 -6.03 3.80
N ALA A 158 -8.28 -5.98 3.45
CA ALA A 158 -9.31 -6.58 4.28
C ALA A 158 -9.29 -8.11 4.11
N ALA A 159 -9.30 -8.87 5.21
CA ALA A 159 -9.30 -10.34 5.17
C ALA A 159 -10.47 -10.89 4.33
N VAL A 160 -11.64 -10.24 4.40
CA VAL A 160 -12.83 -10.58 3.60
C VAL A 160 -12.58 -10.42 2.10
N ALA A 161 -11.77 -9.45 1.68
CA ALA A 161 -11.42 -9.24 0.28
C ALA A 161 -10.35 -10.24 -0.21
N ILE A 162 -9.37 -10.56 0.64
CA ILE A 162 -8.28 -11.50 0.33
C ILE A 162 -8.82 -12.92 0.07
N PHE A 163 -9.79 -13.35 0.87
CA PHE A 163 -10.44 -14.67 0.77
C PHE A 163 -11.84 -14.59 0.14
N SER A 164 -12.07 -13.56 -0.69
CA SER A 164 -13.32 -13.38 -1.41
C SER A 164 -13.54 -14.50 -2.44
N PRO A 165 -14.77 -15.02 -2.61
CA PRO A 165 -15.09 -15.98 -3.66
C PRO A 165 -15.06 -15.36 -5.07
N TYR A 166 -15.07 -14.03 -5.17
CA TYR A 166 -15.01 -13.31 -6.44
C TYR A 166 -13.60 -13.37 -7.05
N LEU A 167 -13.40 -14.34 -7.94
CA LEU A 167 -12.16 -14.52 -8.69
C LEU A 167 -12.01 -13.47 -9.80
N PHE A 168 -10.77 -13.08 -10.05
CA PHE A 168 -10.39 -12.19 -11.14
C PHE A 168 -10.08 -13.03 -12.39
N LYS A 169 -10.61 -12.62 -13.53
CA LYS A 169 -10.32 -13.26 -14.82
C LYS A 169 -9.58 -12.28 -15.70
N PHE A 170 -8.37 -12.62 -16.12
CA PHE A 170 -7.57 -11.85 -17.05
C PHE A 170 -7.15 -12.75 -18.21
N GLY A 171 -7.61 -12.46 -19.43
CA GLY A 171 -7.17 -13.16 -20.65
C GLY A 171 -7.31 -14.70 -20.59
N GLY A 172 -8.35 -15.21 -19.92
CA GLY A 172 -8.57 -16.66 -19.74
C GLY A 172 -7.96 -17.27 -18.48
N ILE A 173 -7.05 -16.56 -17.79
CA ILE A 173 -6.45 -17.01 -16.52
C ILE A 173 -7.34 -16.56 -15.36
N VAL A 174 -7.67 -17.49 -14.47
CA VAL A 174 -8.41 -17.21 -13.23
C VAL A 174 -7.42 -17.04 -12.09
N LEU A 175 -7.40 -15.87 -11.46
CA LEU A 175 -6.49 -15.52 -10.37
C LEU A 175 -7.26 -15.30 -9.07
N THR A 176 -6.69 -15.79 -7.98
CA THR A 176 -7.13 -15.56 -6.60
C THR A 176 -6.95 -14.07 -6.23
N PRO A 177 -7.86 -13.46 -5.45
CA PRO A 177 -7.75 -12.05 -5.03
C PRO A 177 -6.39 -11.70 -4.43
N ALA A 178 -5.86 -12.55 -3.53
CA ALA A 178 -4.53 -12.38 -2.94
C ALA A 178 -3.42 -12.22 -3.99
N ILE A 179 -3.40 -13.08 -5.02
CA ILE A 179 -2.40 -13.03 -6.09
C ILE A 179 -2.58 -11.77 -6.93
N THR A 180 -3.82 -11.37 -7.21
CA THR A 180 -4.08 -10.14 -7.96
C THR A 180 -3.66 -8.88 -7.24
N TYR A 181 -3.90 -8.79 -5.92
CA TYR A 181 -3.48 -7.62 -5.13
C TYR A 181 -1.97 -7.51 -5.07
N VAL A 182 -1.28 -8.63 -4.82
CA VAL A 182 0.20 -8.67 -4.81
C VAL A 182 0.76 -8.33 -6.20
N GLY A 183 0.23 -8.94 -7.26
CA GLY A 183 0.66 -8.67 -8.63
C GLY A 183 0.44 -7.21 -9.04
N PHE A 184 -0.71 -6.63 -8.70
CA PHE A 184 -1.01 -5.23 -8.95
C PHE A 184 -0.08 -4.29 -8.19
N ALA A 185 0.18 -4.55 -6.91
CA ALA A 185 1.08 -3.73 -6.10
C ALA A 185 2.53 -3.78 -6.61
N ILE A 186 3.02 -4.95 -7.02
CA ILE A 186 4.36 -5.09 -7.61
C ILE A 186 4.43 -4.37 -8.95
N ALA A 187 3.49 -4.64 -9.87
CA ALA A 187 3.47 -3.98 -11.18
C ALA A 187 3.33 -2.46 -11.05
N GLY A 188 2.43 -2.01 -10.18
CA GLY A 188 2.21 -0.59 -9.90
C GLY A 188 3.44 0.09 -9.30
N SER A 189 4.12 -0.53 -8.32
CA SER A 189 5.34 0.03 -7.74
C SER A 189 6.49 0.13 -8.75
N LEU A 190 6.65 -0.88 -9.63
CA LEU A 190 7.62 -0.85 -10.72
C LEU A 190 7.35 0.26 -11.74
N ILE A 191 6.07 0.53 -12.05
CA ILE A 191 5.67 1.62 -12.94
C ILE A 191 5.89 2.98 -12.26
N ILE A 192 5.56 3.09 -10.97
CA ILE A 192 5.66 4.35 -10.20
C ILE A 192 7.11 4.81 -10.04
N LEU A 193 8.06 3.89 -9.86
CA LEU A 193 9.49 4.21 -9.69
C LEU A 193 10.05 5.18 -10.74
N PRO A 194 9.95 4.92 -12.07
CA PRO A 194 10.45 5.84 -13.08
C PRO A 194 9.66 7.15 -13.15
N PHE A 195 8.35 7.14 -12.84
CA PHE A 195 7.55 8.36 -12.81
C PHE A 195 7.90 9.26 -11.63
N ALA A 196 8.07 8.69 -10.44
CA ALA A 196 8.54 9.43 -9.27
C ALA A 196 9.93 10.02 -9.55
N TYR A 197 10.86 9.23 -10.09
CA TYR A 197 12.19 9.70 -10.46
C TYR A 197 12.15 10.84 -11.49
N ARG A 198 11.31 10.76 -12.52
CA ARG A 198 11.13 11.83 -13.51
C ARG A 198 10.44 13.07 -12.94
N GLY A 199 9.45 12.88 -12.05
CA GLY A 199 8.76 13.97 -11.36
C GLY A 199 9.73 14.86 -10.59
N PHE A 200 10.64 14.26 -9.82
CA PHE A 200 11.70 14.97 -9.12
C PHE A 200 12.73 15.61 -10.06
N LYS A 201 13.17 14.88 -11.10
CA LYS A 201 14.21 15.37 -12.02
C LYS A 201 13.76 16.58 -12.85
N ASN A 202 12.49 16.60 -13.25
CA ASN A 202 11.92 17.65 -14.07
C ASN A 202 11.41 18.84 -13.26
N HIS A 203 11.40 18.76 -11.92
CA HIS A 203 11.13 19.91 -11.06
C HIS A 203 12.34 20.85 -11.12
N GLN A 204 12.36 21.73 -12.12
CA GLN A 204 13.28 22.86 -12.16
C GLN A 204 12.66 24.00 -11.36
N VAL A 205 13.42 24.43 -10.35
CA VAL A 205 13.11 25.60 -9.54
C VAL A 205 13.21 26.83 -10.45
N GLY A 206 12.06 27.46 -10.69
CA GLY A 206 11.96 28.80 -11.27
C GLY A 206 11.76 29.81 -10.16
#